data_AF-A0A924FX09-F1
#
_entry.id   AF-A0A924FX09-F1
#
_cell.length_a   1.000
_cell.length_b   1.000
_cell.length_c   1.000
_cell.angle_alpha   90.00
_cell.angle_beta   90.00
_cell.angle_gamma   90.00
#
_symmetry.space_group_name_H-M   'P 1'
#
loop_
_entity.id
_entity.type
_entity.pdbx_description
1 polymer ?
#
loop_
_entity_poly.entity_id
_entity_poly.type
_entity_poly.pdbx_seq_one_letter_code
_entity_poly.pdbx_strand_id
1 'polypeptide(L)' 'MQKRIDRSEATIDRMTSASICNAIGERLRQSLRPEASDLPSRLQVLLDEMQRQDHRNGAL' A
#
# COMPACT_ATOMS: atom_id res chain seq x y z
N MET A 1 27.83 -16.58 -27.74
CA MET A 1 28.47 -15.40 -27.14
C MET A 1 27.74 -15.10 -25.82
N GLN A 2 28.33 -15.43 -24.67
CA GLN A 2 27.71 -15.23 -23.35
C GLN A 2 27.94 -13.78 -22.88
N LYS A 3 26.86 -13.02 -22.69
CA LYS A 3 26.92 -11.68 -22.09
C LYS A 3 27.23 -11.85 -20.61
N ARG A 4 28.48 -11.59 -20.21
CA ARG A 4 28.86 -11.53 -18.80
C ARG A 4 28.17 -10.29 -18.22
N ILE A 5 27.39 -10.49 -17.15
CA ILE A 5 26.85 -9.37 -16.38
C ILE A 5 28.05 -8.75 -15.65
N ASP A 6 28.45 -7.57 -16.10
CA ASP A 6 29.44 -6.78 -15.38
C ASP A 6 28.84 -6.41 -14.01
N ARG A 7 29.47 -6.92 -12.96
CA ARG A 7 29.06 -6.74 -11.56
C ARG A 7 29.81 -5.56 -10.94
N SER A 8 30.35 -4.67 -11.75
CA SER A 8 30.62 -3.30 -11.34
C SER A 8 29.32 -2.73 -10.76
N GLU A 9 29.33 -2.41 -9.48
CA GLU A 9 28.19 -1.95 -8.70
C GLU A 9 27.62 -0.67 -9.33
N ALA A 10 26.68 -0.85 -10.27
CA ALA A 10 25.87 0.23 -10.82
C ALA A 10 25.01 0.78 -9.67
N THR A 11 25.62 1.67 -8.90
CA THR A 11 25.01 2.29 -7.75
C THR A 11 23.98 3.27 -8.30
N ILE A 12 22.70 2.95 -8.11
CA ILE A 12 21.61 3.83 -8.48
C ILE A 12 21.69 5.05 -7.58
N ASP A 13 21.83 6.23 -8.16
CA ASP A 13 21.85 7.47 -7.40
C ASP A 13 20.48 7.71 -6.74
N ARG A 14 20.47 8.56 -5.71
CA ARG A 14 19.27 8.82 -4.90
C ARG A 14 18.11 9.37 -5.73
N MET A 15 18.38 10.20 -6.73
CA MET A 15 17.33 10.82 -7.56
C MET A 15 16.66 9.76 -8.43
N THR A 16 17.47 8.90 -9.06
CA THR A 16 16.96 7.79 -9.87
C THR A 16 16.16 6.80 -9.03
N SER A 17 16.67 6.45 -7.84
CA SER A 17 15.96 5.57 -6.90
C SER A 17 14.60 6.16 -6.49
N ALA A 18 14.55 7.45 -6.14
CA ALA A 18 13.31 8.13 -5.78
C ALA A 18 12.29 8.15 -6.94
N SER A 19 12.76 8.39 -8.17
CA SER A 19 11.92 8.35 -9.38
C SER A 19 11.32 6.96 -9.61
N ILE A 20 12.12 5.90 -9.47
CA ILE A 20 11.66 4.51 -9.57
C ILE A 20 10.61 4.19 -8.52
N CYS A 21 10.86 4.53 -7.25
CA CYS A 21 9.92 4.31 -6.15
C CYS A 21 8.59 5.03 -6.40
N ASN A 22 8.62 6.28 -6.88
CA ASN A 22 7.42 7.03 -7.21
C ASN A 22 6.62 6.37 -8.33
N ALA A 23 7.28 6.01 -9.43
CA ALA A 23 6.63 5.37 -10.57
C ALA A 23 6.02 4.00 -10.20
N ILE A 24 6.74 3.20 -9.41
CA ILE A 24 6.22 1.93 -8.88
C ILE A 24 5.01 2.19 -7.98
N GLY A 25 5.11 3.16 -7.06
CA GLY A 25 4.01 3.52 -6.16
C GLY A 25 2.75 3.97 -6.90
N GLU A 26 2.89 4.77 -7.95
CA GLU A 26 1.77 5.17 -8.81
C GLU A 26 1.15 3.98 -9.52
N ARG A 27 1.97 3.12 -10.12
CA ARG A 27 1.50 1.92 -10.80
C ARG A 27 0.77 0.97 -9.87
N LEU A 28 1.28 0.78 -8.65
CA LEU A 28 0.63 -0.03 -7.62
C LEU A 28 -0.72 0.56 -7.22
N ARG A 29 -0.82 1.88 -7.00
CA ARG A 29 -2.11 2.53 -6.69
C ARG A 29 -3.14 2.39 -7.79
N GLN A 30 -2.70 2.42 -9.05
CA GLN A 30 -3.59 2.24 -10.21
C GLN A 30 -4.02 0.78 -10.37
N SER A 31 -3.11 -0.17 -10.13
CA SER A 31 -3.33 -1.60 -10.38
C SER A 31 -4.01 -2.31 -9.21
N LEU A 32 -3.71 -1.88 -7.99
CA LEU A 32 -4.31 -2.34 -6.73
C LEU A 32 -5.40 -1.40 -6.26
N ARG A 33 -5.92 -0.53 -7.16
CA ARG A 33 -7.03 0.35 -6.84
C ARG A 33 -8.11 -0.55 -6.23
N PRO A 34 -8.55 -0.29 -4.99
CA PRO A 34 -9.54 -1.14 -4.35
C PRO A 34 -10.81 -1.09 -5.21
N GLU A 35 -11.02 -2.13 -6.02
CA GLU A 35 -12.26 -2.34 -6.74
C GLU A 35 -13.36 -2.37 -5.67
N ALA A 36 -14.18 -1.31 -5.66
CA ALA A 36 -15.07 -0.91 -4.58
C ALA A 36 -14.36 -0.61 -3.23
N SER A 37 -14.27 0.66 -2.89
CA SER A 37 -13.84 1.13 -1.56
C SER A 37 -14.85 0.84 -0.44
N ASP A 38 -15.89 0.06 -0.74
CA ASP A 38 -16.88 -0.36 0.23
C ASP A 38 -16.40 -1.64 0.90
N LEU A 39 -16.21 -1.59 2.22
CA LEU A 39 -16.00 -2.80 2.98
C LEU A 39 -17.18 -3.76 2.73
N PRO A 40 -16.93 -5.08 2.68
CA PRO A 40 -17.99 -6.08 2.77
C PRO A 40 -18.99 -5.69 3.86
N SER A 41 -20.29 -5.73 3.57
CA SER A 41 -21.32 -5.21 4.49
C SER A 41 -21.21 -5.74 5.91
N ARG A 42 -20.77 -7.00 6.06
CA ARG A 42 -20.52 -7.63 7.36
C ARG A 42 -19.39 -6.93 8.16
N LEU A 43 -18.33 -6.50 7.49
CA LEU A 43 -17.24 -5.77 8.14
C LEU A 43 -17.68 -4.36 8.55
N GLN A 44 -18.51 -3.69 7.74
CA GLN A 44 -19.11 -2.40 8.11
C GLN A 44 -19.92 -2.52 9.41
N VAL A 45 -20.80 -3.53 9.50
CA VAL A 45 -21.59 -3.81 10.71
C VAL A 45 -20.70 -4.07 11.93
N LEU A 46 -19.60 -4.82 11.77
CA LEU A 46 -18.67 -5.10 12.87
C LEU A 46 -17.95 -3.83 13.34
N LEU A 47 -17.56 -2.94 12.43
CA LEU A 47 -16.96 -1.64 12.78
C LEU A 47 -17.96 -0.77 13.55
N ASP A 48 -19.22 -0.73 13.11
CA ASP A 48 -20.27 0.04 13.77
C ASP A 48 -20.59 -0.49 15.17
N GLU A 49 -20.57 -1.81 15.38
CA GLU A 49 -20.71 -2.42 16.71
C GLU A 49 -19.50 -2.11 17.61
N MET A 50 -18.28 -2.20 17.06
CA MET A 50 -17.04 -1.89 17.80
C MET A 50 -17.05 -0.43 18.28
N GLN A 51 -17.38 0.52 17.40
CA GLN A 51 -17.52 1.92 17.77
C GLN A 51 -18.58 2.13 18.85
N ARG A 52 -19.75 1.48 18.74
CA ARG A 52 -20.80 1.56 19.77
C ARG A 52 -20.32 1.02 21.11
N GLN A 53 -19.51 -0.03 21.11
CA GLN A 53 -18.92 -0.59 22.33
C GLN A 53 -17.88 0.34 22.95
N ASP A 54 -17.02 0.97 22.14
CA ASP A 54 -16.04 1.95 22.62
C ASP A 54 -16.73 3.17 23.25
N HIS A 55 -17.81 3.67 22.65
CA HIS A 55 -18.60 4.76 23.24
C HIS A 55 -19.29 4.36 24.55
N ARG A 56 -19.73 3.10 24.66
CA ARG A 56 -20.30 2.57 25.92
C ARG A 56 -19.24 2.39 26.99
N ASN A 57 -18.03 1.98 26.61
CA ASN A 57 -16.94 1.66 27.54
C ASN A 57 -16.09 2.89 27.92
N GLY A 58 -16.08 3.94 27.11
CA GLY A 58 -15.38 5.20 27.38
C GLY A 58 -16.20 6.27 28.12
N ALA A 59 -17.42 5.94 28.56
CA ALA A 59 -18.31 6.83 29.33
C ALA A 59 -18.25 6.59 30.85
N LEU A 60 -17.07 6.25 31.38
CA LEU A 60 -16.75 6.23 32.82
C LEU A 60 -15.68 7.29 33.14
#